data_AF-A0A969GU62-F1
#
_entry.id   AF-A0A969GU62-F1
#
_cell.length_a   1.000
_cell.length_b   1.000
_cell.length_c   1.000
_cell.angle_alpha   90.00
_cell.angle_beta   90.00
_cell.angle_gamma   90.00
#
_symmetry.space_group_name_H-M   'P 1'
#
loop_
_entity.id
_entity.type
_entity.pdbx_description
1 polymer ?
#
loop_
_entity_poly.entity_id
_entity_poly.type
_entity_poly.pdbx_seq_one_letter_code
_entity_poly.pdbx_strand_id
1 'polypeptide(L)'
;MESLTYEHSTHGSIQENNHLTTIRGIGAIRKQWLNTLGIYTIADLAHASADEIEAQAKQDGRSIHRTELEEWIAQAQTQLANTMPQPMPQPENRPDDVDRVEACSDNPEDCLICGFSQSSLESSASPDEQSEWAVTAAFQVEYQTRQVEGRTEQQTVIRDLETNVVKYWQQFETQLIPQWILDRLDIAPLVAEPDAAMMPELVQIRLMQSGEDGRSMVATATDRLFPDAIHADVPFALELSIQFANLTAHSSQSLTYKVECLARELSAASTLDLGTITATVTLADQGVYTTRLSDLRLPKPGIYRLKGSIALQTALPSQGFKLPMLQVI
;
A
#
# COMPACT_ATOMS: atom_id res chain seq x y z
N MET A 1 65.04 16.75 17.19
CA MET A 1 64.27 15.56 16.83
C MET A 1 62.83 15.89 17.20
N GLU A 2 62.19 16.72 16.37
CA GLU A 2 61.36 16.29 15.23
C GLU A 2 60.13 15.53 15.75
N SER A 3 58.99 16.22 15.83
CA SER A 3 57.88 16.09 14.84
C SER A 3 56.77 15.25 15.50
N LEU A 4 55.48 15.54 15.51
CA LEU A 4 54.62 16.53 14.86
C LEU A 4 53.42 16.73 15.80
N THR A 5 53.03 17.98 16.01
CA THR A 5 51.66 18.36 16.39
C THR A 5 50.73 17.99 15.24
N TYR A 6 49.71 17.18 15.50
CA TYR A 6 48.60 16.98 14.56
C TYR A 6 47.33 17.54 15.19
N GLU A 7 47.07 18.80 14.87
CA GLU A 7 45.72 19.36 14.92
C GLU A 7 44.89 18.69 13.84
N HIS A 8 43.75 18.11 14.19
CA HIS A 8 42.68 17.83 13.24
C HIS A 8 41.46 18.65 13.68
N SER A 9 41.43 19.90 13.25
CA SER A 9 40.18 20.59 12.99
C SER A 9 39.65 20.18 11.61
N THR A 10 38.32 20.23 11.50
CA THR A 10 37.49 20.19 10.28
C THR A 10 37.26 18.82 9.62
N HIS A 11 36.07 18.27 9.83
CA HIS A 11 35.09 18.09 8.75
C HIS A 11 33.70 18.35 9.34
N GLY A 12 33.21 19.57 9.15
CA GLY A 12 31.80 19.90 9.38
C GLY A 12 30.93 19.01 8.50
N SER A 13 29.83 18.53 9.08
CA SER A 13 28.79 17.71 8.48
C SER A 13 28.09 18.45 7.32
N ILE A 14 28.60 18.30 6.10
CA ILE A 14 27.90 18.77 4.87
C ILE A 14 26.89 17.71 4.36
N GLN A 15 26.55 16.68 5.15
CA GLN A 15 25.57 15.65 4.75
C GLN A 15 24.14 15.87 5.28
N GLU A 16 23.89 16.86 6.13
CA GLU A 16 22.60 16.96 6.83
C GLU A 16 21.45 17.54 5.97
N ASN A 17 21.72 18.14 4.81
CA ASN A 17 20.71 18.87 4.04
C ASN A 17 20.18 18.17 2.77
N ASN A 18 20.52 16.89 2.53
CA ASN A 18 20.13 16.17 1.31
C ASN A 18 19.17 15.00 1.53
N HIS A 19 18.62 14.85 2.74
CA HIS A 19 17.71 13.76 3.04
C HIS A 19 16.25 14.12 2.71
N LEU A 20 15.72 13.56 1.62
CA LEU A 20 14.28 13.67 1.24
C LEU A 20 13.32 13.25 2.37
N THR A 21 13.76 12.41 3.30
CA THR A 21 12.98 11.99 4.48
C THR A 21 12.73 13.10 5.50
N THR A 22 13.38 14.26 5.36
CA THR A 22 13.18 15.44 6.22
C THR A 22 11.91 16.21 5.83
N ILE A 23 11.36 15.97 4.65
CA ILE A 23 10.09 16.57 4.19
C ILE A 23 8.92 15.76 4.77
N ARG A 24 7.97 16.45 5.40
CA ARG A 24 6.80 15.81 6.01
C ARG A 24 5.97 15.13 4.93
N GLY A 25 5.69 13.85 5.15
CA GLY A 25 4.96 13.01 4.19
C GLY A 25 5.88 12.13 3.34
N ILE A 26 7.20 12.37 3.28
CA ILE A 26 8.11 11.52 2.51
C ILE A 26 8.76 10.46 3.43
N GLY A 27 8.10 9.30 3.53
CA GLY A 27 8.66 8.11 4.18
C GLY A 27 9.64 7.34 3.28
N ALA A 28 10.28 6.31 3.82
CA ALA A 28 11.29 5.49 3.10
C ALA A 28 10.79 4.95 1.74
N ILE A 29 9.52 4.54 1.67
CA ILE A 29 8.88 4.02 0.45
C ILE A 29 8.71 5.12 -0.61
N ARG A 30 8.31 6.33 -0.19
CA ARG A 30 8.13 7.49 -1.08
C ARG A 30 9.48 8.03 -1.56
N LYS A 31 10.49 8.07 -0.68
CA LYS A 31 11.88 8.35 -1.07
C LYS A 31 12.39 7.36 -2.12
N GLN A 32 12.21 6.06 -1.89
CA GLN A 32 12.69 5.05 -2.84
C GLN A 32 12.03 5.20 -4.20
N TRP A 33 10.76 5.60 -4.24
CA TRP A 33 10.06 5.90 -5.48
C TRP A 33 10.53 7.19 -6.14
N LEU A 34 10.70 8.29 -5.41
CA LEU A 34 11.26 9.53 -5.96
C LEU A 34 12.67 9.30 -6.55
N ASN A 35 13.48 8.45 -5.92
CA ASN A 35 14.77 8.03 -6.47
C ASN A 35 14.63 7.31 -7.83
N THR A 36 13.57 6.52 -8.04
CA THR A 36 13.32 5.89 -9.36
C THR A 36 12.96 6.90 -10.44
N LEU A 37 12.49 8.10 -10.06
CA LEU A 37 12.22 9.21 -10.97
C LEU A 37 13.45 10.09 -11.20
N GLY A 38 14.60 9.72 -10.64
CA GLY A 38 15.82 10.54 -10.70
C GLY A 38 15.87 11.67 -9.68
N ILE A 39 14.94 11.73 -8.73
CA ILE A 39 14.88 12.76 -7.67
C ILE A 39 15.56 12.20 -6.42
N TYR A 40 16.81 12.61 -6.17
CA TYR A 40 17.63 12.05 -5.09
C TYR A 40 17.86 13.01 -3.93
N THR A 41 17.74 14.31 -4.17
CA THR A 41 18.03 15.37 -3.20
C THR A 41 16.86 16.33 -3.01
N ILE A 42 16.88 17.10 -1.92
CA ILE A 42 15.90 18.16 -1.67
C ILE A 42 15.94 19.22 -2.79
N ALA A 43 17.11 19.50 -3.36
CA ALA A 43 17.24 20.41 -4.50
C ALA A 43 16.55 19.86 -5.76
N ASP A 44 16.69 18.56 -6.05
CA ASP A 44 16.02 17.95 -7.21
C ASP A 44 14.50 18.02 -7.05
N LEU A 45 13.99 17.75 -5.84
CA LEU A 45 12.55 17.82 -5.56
C LEU A 45 12.02 19.26 -5.61
N ALA A 46 12.81 20.26 -5.20
CA ALA A 46 12.43 21.67 -5.24
C ALA A 46 12.28 22.22 -6.67
N HIS A 47 12.98 21.61 -7.64
CA HIS A 47 12.92 21.97 -9.07
C HIS A 47 12.01 21.05 -9.89
N ALA A 48 11.51 19.97 -9.30
CA ALA A 48 10.65 19.02 -10.00
C ALA A 48 9.25 19.60 -10.24
N SER A 49 8.62 19.21 -11.35
CA SER A 49 7.24 19.60 -11.66
C SER A 49 6.24 18.70 -10.94
N ALA A 50 5.27 19.32 -10.26
CA ALA A 50 4.15 18.59 -9.67
C ALA A 50 3.37 17.80 -10.72
N ASP A 51 3.21 18.35 -11.94
CA ASP A 51 2.50 17.70 -13.04
C ASP A 51 3.23 16.45 -13.54
N GLU A 52 4.56 16.49 -13.63
CA GLU A 52 5.37 15.35 -14.08
C GLU A 52 5.37 14.23 -13.04
N ILE A 53 5.50 14.58 -11.75
CA ILE A 53 5.45 13.61 -10.66
C ILE A 53 4.04 13.00 -10.53
N GLU A 54 2.99 13.79 -10.70
CA GLU A 54 1.60 13.32 -10.67
C GLU A 54 1.31 12.36 -11.84
N ALA A 55 1.73 12.72 -13.05
CA ALA A 55 1.59 11.87 -14.23
C ALA A 55 2.29 10.53 -14.04
N GLN A 56 3.51 10.53 -13.51
CA GLN A 56 4.25 9.30 -13.26
C GLN A 56 3.67 8.50 -12.09
N ALA A 57 3.17 9.15 -11.04
CA ALA A 57 2.46 8.47 -9.95
C ALA A 57 1.23 7.73 -10.49
N LYS A 58 0.47 8.36 -11.38
CA LYS A 58 -0.69 7.75 -12.04
C LYS A 58 -0.31 6.57 -12.94
N GLN A 59 0.78 6.67 -13.69
CA GLN A 59 1.33 5.57 -14.48
C GLN A 59 1.79 4.39 -13.61
N ASP A 60 2.37 4.67 -12.45
CA ASP A 60 2.83 3.66 -11.49
C ASP A 60 1.70 3.10 -10.62
N GLY A 61 0.43 3.44 -10.88
CA GLY A 61 -0.73 2.99 -10.11
C GLY A 61 -0.79 3.53 -8.68
N ARG A 62 -0.10 4.66 -8.42
CA ARG A 62 -0.03 5.29 -7.10
C ARG A 62 -0.99 6.46 -7.01
N SER A 63 -1.84 6.44 -5.99
CA SER A 63 -2.69 7.57 -5.65
C SER A 63 -1.92 8.54 -4.75
N ILE A 64 -1.27 9.54 -5.35
CA ILE A 64 -0.73 10.70 -4.63
C ILE A 64 -1.54 11.92 -5.08
N HIS A 65 -2.11 12.64 -4.13
CA HIS A 65 -2.89 13.83 -4.45
C HIS A 65 -1.95 14.97 -4.86
N ARG A 66 -2.33 15.73 -5.90
CA ARG A 66 -1.59 16.91 -6.37
C ARG A 66 -1.21 17.88 -5.24
N THR A 67 -2.14 18.13 -4.32
CA THR A 67 -1.92 18.99 -3.14
C THR A 67 -0.78 18.48 -2.25
N GLU A 68 -0.65 17.16 -2.11
CA GLU A 68 0.43 16.55 -1.33
C GLU A 68 1.79 16.70 -2.03
N LEU A 69 1.83 16.61 -3.37
CA LEU A 69 3.04 16.86 -4.16
C LEU A 69 3.48 18.33 -4.09
N GLU A 70 2.54 19.25 -4.24
CA GLU A 70 2.79 20.69 -4.11
C GLU A 70 3.31 21.04 -2.70
N GLU A 71 2.76 20.42 -1.65
CA GLU A 71 3.27 20.54 -0.28
C GLU A 71 4.71 20.04 -0.12
N TRP A 72 5.09 18.95 -0.80
CA TRP A 72 6.46 18.43 -0.76
C TRP A 72 7.44 19.36 -1.48
N ILE A 73 7.06 19.87 -2.65
CA ILE A 73 7.87 20.81 -3.44
C ILE A 73 8.04 22.12 -2.66
N ALA A 74 6.97 22.66 -2.06
CA ALA A 74 7.03 23.88 -1.26
C ALA A 74 7.92 23.72 -0.01
N GLN A 75 7.85 22.56 0.66
CA GLN A 75 8.74 22.25 1.78
C GLN A 75 10.21 22.13 1.33
N ALA A 76 10.46 21.50 0.18
CA ALA A 76 11.79 21.38 -0.39
C ALA A 76 12.39 22.76 -0.71
N GLN A 77 11.60 23.64 -1.33
CA GLN A 77 11.98 25.03 -1.63
C GLN A 77 12.28 25.83 -0.35
N THR A 78 11.45 25.68 0.69
CA THR A 78 11.65 26.36 1.98
C THR A 78 12.93 25.90 2.67
N GLN A 79 13.23 24.60 2.62
CA GLN A 79 14.47 24.05 3.18
C GLN A 79 15.71 24.51 2.40
N LEU A 80 15.59 24.61 1.07
CA LEU A 80 16.65 25.17 0.22
C LEU A 80 16.89 26.66 0.52
N ALA A 81 15.81 27.43 0.69
CA ALA A 81 15.88 28.86 1.02
C ALA A 81 16.46 29.12 2.42
N ASN A 82 16.14 28.30 3.43
CA ASN A 82 16.72 28.39 4.77
C ASN A 82 18.20 27.97 4.84
N THR A 83 18.70 27.27 3.82
CA THR A 83 20.10 26.82 3.74
C THR A 83 21.02 27.91 3.16
N MET A 84 20.48 28.98 2.58
CA MET A 84 21.26 30.11 2.06
C MET A 84 21.19 31.35 2.99
N PRO A 85 22.33 31.96 3.37
CA PRO A 85 22.32 33.31 3.96
C PRO A 85 21.85 34.30 2.89
N GLN A 86 20.73 34.96 3.11
CA GLN A 86 20.21 35.96 2.17
C GLN A 86 21.15 37.17 2.06
N PRO A 87 21.54 37.62 0.85
CA PRO A 87 21.98 38.98 0.66
C PRO A 87 20.76 39.92 0.70
N MET A 88 20.96 41.04 1.40
CA MET A 88 19.97 42.10 1.67
C MET A 88 19.19 42.58 0.42
N PRO A 89 17.96 43.10 0.60
CA PRO A 89 17.14 43.59 -0.50
C PRO A 89 17.62 44.97 -0.98
N GLN A 90 17.62 45.17 -2.30
CA GLN A 90 17.60 46.49 -2.92
C GLN A 90 16.50 46.56 -3.99
N PRO A 91 15.99 47.78 -4.26
CA PRO A 91 14.56 48.05 -4.26
C PRO A 91 13.90 47.99 -5.63
N GLU A 92 12.62 47.63 -5.60
CA GLU A 92 11.50 48.30 -6.26
C GLU A 92 11.85 49.15 -7.49
N ASN A 93 11.48 48.67 -8.68
CA ASN A 93 11.11 49.56 -9.77
C ASN A 93 9.77 49.15 -10.39
N ARG A 94 8.95 50.19 -10.45
CA ARG A 94 7.53 50.28 -10.73
C ARG A 94 7.24 50.11 -12.24
N PRO A 95 6.02 49.70 -12.62
CA PRO A 95 5.61 49.59 -14.02
C PRO A 95 5.30 50.98 -14.59
N ASP A 96 5.71 51.23 -15.84
CA ASP A 96 5.08 52.23 -16.69
C ASP A 96 5.23 51.83 -18.17
N ASP A 97 4.10 52.03 -18.87
CA ASP A 97 3.78 51.86 -20.28
C ASP A 97 4.84 52.31 -21.29
N VAL A 98 5.01 51.52 -22.36
CA VAL A 98 4.92 52.03 -23.73
C VAL A 98 4.58 50.91 -24.72
N ASP A 99 3.31 50.88 -25.12
CA ASP A 99 2.80 51.08 -26.48
C ASP A 99 3.61 50.61 -27.72
N ARG A 100 2.84 50.29 -28.77
CA ARG A 100 3.21 50.08 -30.21
C ARG A 100 3.79 48.70 -30.58
N VAL A 101 3.29 47.94 -31.56
CA VAL A 101 2.62 48.30 -32.83
C VAL A 101 1.75 47.15 -33.35
N GLU A 102 0.67 47.53 -34.04
CA GLU A 102 -0.21 46.76 -34.92
C GLU A 102 0.50 45.89 -35.99
N ALA A 103 -0.16 44.81 -36.41
CA ALA A 103 -0.83 44.69 -37.74
C ALA A 103 -0.64 43.33 -38.43
N CYS A 104 -1.79 42.69 -38.71
CA CYS A 104 -2.16 41.89 -39.89
C CYS A 104 -1.35 40.59 -40.18
N SER A 105 -1.92 39.48 -40.66
CA SER A 105 -3.02 39.35 -41.61
C SER A 105 -3.57 37.92 -41.62
N ASP A 106 -4.89 37.81 -41.82
CA ASP A 106 -5.57 36.72 -42.54
C ASP A 106 -4.81 36.31 -43.81
N ASN A 107 -4.70 35.02 -44.12
CA ASN A 107 -5.69 34.29 -44.95
C ASN A 107 -5.27 32.80 -45.16
N PRO A 108 -6.20 31.87 -45.46
CA PRO A 108 -5.98 30.45 -45.68
C PRO A 108 -5.84 30.08 -47.17
N GLU A 109 -5.82 28.77 -47.44
CA GLU A 109 -5.90 28.07 -48.74
C GLU A 109 -4.55 27.77 -49.43
N ASP A 110 -4.09 26.53 -49.35
CA ASP A 110 -4.18 25.55 -50.45
C ASP A 110 -3.20 24.39 -50.23
N CYS A 111 -3.73 23.18 -50.07
CA CYS A 111 -3.06 21.97 -50.57
C CYS A 111 -4.07 20.81 -50.65
N LEU A 112 -4.72 20.71 -51.80
CA LEU A 112 -5.53 19.56 -52.21
C LEU A 112 -4.66 18.49 -52.90
N ILE A 113 -5.16 17.25 -52.80
CA ILE A 113 -4.95 16.08 -53.68
C ILE A 113 -3.71 15.20 -53.42
N CYS A 114 -3.97 14.03 -52.83
CA CYS A 114 -3.71 12.71 -53.44
C CYS A 114 -4.69 11.70 -52.83
N GLY A 115 -5.64 11.21 -53.62
CA GLY A 115 -6.53 10.12 -53.24
C GLY A 115 -5.92 8.75 -53.57
N PHE A 116 -6.37 7.71 -52.90
CA PHE A 116 -6.44 6.35 -53.45
C PHE A 116 -7.47 5.50 -52.68
N SER A 117 -8.10 4.62 -53.45
CA SER A 117 -9.43 4.03 -53.25
C SER A 117 -9.57 2.88 -52.24
N GLN A 118 -10.83 2.67 -51.86
CA GLN A 118 -11.44 1.58 -51.10
C GLN A 118 -11.08 0.16 -51.56
N SER A 119 -11.07 -0.79 -50.62
CA SER A 119 -11.77 -2.08 -50.76
C SER A 119 -11.87 -2.78 -49.41
N SER A 120 -13.10 -2.95 -48.94
CA SER A 120 -13.50 -3.95 -47.95
C SER A 120 -13.21 -5.37 -48.45
N LEU A 121 -13.11 -6.34 -47.54
CA LEU A 121 -13.81 -7.63 -47.68
C LEU A 121 -13.87 -8.33 -46.32
N GLU A 122 -15.11 -8.67 -45.96
CA GLU A 122 -15.49 -9.62 -44.92
C GLU A 122 -14.81 -10.98 -45.14
N SER A 123 -14.46 -11.66 -44.04
CA SER A 123 -14.20 -13.10 -44.07
C SER A 123 -14.87 -13.76 -42.87
N SER A 124 -16.03 -14.35 -43.20
CA SER A 124 -16.68 -15.54 -42.63
C SER A 124 -16.13 -16.15 -41.34
N ALA A 125 -17.00 -16.18 -40.32
CA ALA A 125 -16.96 -17.13 -39.21
C ALA A 125 -17.37 -18.54 -39.66
N SER A 126 -16.76 -19.59 -39.07
CA SER A 126 -17.31 -20.86 -38.55
C SER A 126 -16.14 -21.85 -38.27
N PRO A 127 -16.28 -22.95 -37.49
CA PRO A 127 -16.01 -22.98 -36.05
C PRO A 127 -15.15 -24.20 -35.65
N ASP A 128 -13.94 -24.00 -35.12
CA ASP A 128 -13.18 -25.07 -34.48
C ASP A 128 -12.18 -24.48 -33.49
N GLU A 129 -12.68 -23.73 -32.53
CA GLU A 129 -11.85 -23.19 -31.44
C GLU A 129 -11.80 -24.22 -30.32
N GLN A 130 -10.94 -25.23 -30.50
CA GLN A 130 -10.28 -25.83 -29.34
C GLN A 130 -9.57 -24.69 -28.64
N SER A 131 -10.17 -24.19 -27.56
CA SER A 131 -9.59 -23.11 -26.76
C SER A 131 -8.29 -23.61 -26.15
N GLU A 132 -7.21 -23.48 -26.90
CA GLU A 132 -5.86 -23.70 -26.42
C GLU A 132 -5.59 -22.64 -25.34
N TRP A 133 -5.18 -23.10 -24.16
CA TRP A 133 -4.83 -22.21 -23.07
C TRP A 133 -3.66 -21.33 -23.49
N ALA A 134 -3.91 -20.03 -23.65
CA ALA A 134 -2.85 -19.05 -23.83
C ALA A 134 -2.20 -18.74 -22.47
N VAL A 135 -0.88 -18.80 -22.40
CA VAL A 135 -0.12 -18.34 -21.24
C VAL A 135 -0.13 -16.81 -21.25
N THR A 136 -0.64 -16.19 -20.19
CA THR A 136 -0.76 -14.73 -20.04
C THR A 136 0.34 -14.10 -19.19
N ALA A 137 1.00 -14.89 -18.33
CA ALA A 137 2.23 -14.53 -17.65
C ALA A 137 2.94 -15.78 -17.14
N ALA A 138 4.25 -15.67 -16.92
CA ALA A 138 5.04 -16.69 -16.23
C ALA A 138 5.96 -16.07 -15.19
N PHE A 139 6.00 -16.67 -14.00
CA PHE A 139 6.82 -16.19 -12.88
C PHE A 139 7.70 -17.32 -12.35
N GLN A 140 8.94 -16.99 -12.02
CA GLN A 140 9.86 -17.86 -11.29
C GLN A 140 10.00 -17.36 -9.86
N VAL A 141 9.66 -18.20 -8.89
CA VAL A 141 9.79 -17.91 -7.46
C VAL A 141 10.94 -18.74 -6.89
N GLU A 142 11.93 -18.06 -6.31
CA GLU A 142 13.07 -18.67 -5.64
C GLU A 142 13.08 -18.32 -4.16
N TYR A 143 13.35 -19.31 -3.31
CA TYR A 143 13.59 -19.12 -1.88
C TYR A 143 15.08 -19.31 -1.62
N GLN A 144 15.75 -18.24 -1.23
CA GLN A 144 17.19 -18.23 -1.02
C GLN A 144 17.48 -18.11 0.48
N THR A 145 18.43 -18.91 0.97
CA THR A 145 18.88 -18.89 2.37
C THR A 145 20.40 -18.75 2.38
N ARG A 146 20.95 -17.91 3.26
CA ARG A 146 22.40 -17.79 3.47
C ARG A 146 22.75 -17.65 4.94
N GLN A 147 23.99 -17.99 5.31
CA GLN A 147 24.52 -17.80 6.66
C GLN A 147 25.41 -16.56 6.69
N VAL A 148 25.10 -15.60 7.57
CA VAL A 148 25.89 -14.37 7.77
C VAL A 148 26.10 -14.19 9.27
N GLU A 149 27.36 -14.17 9.73
CA GLU A 149 27.72 -13.97 11.15
C GLU A 149 27.00 -14.93 12.12
N GLY A 150 26.81 -16.20 11.72
CA GLY A 150 26.10 -17.19 12.53
C GLY A 150 24.58 -17.01 12.59
N ARG A 151 24.02 -16.10 11.78
CA ARG A 151 22.58 -15.90 11.59
C ARG A 151 22.15 -16.41 10.23
N THR A 152 21.03 -17.13 10.20
CA THR A 152 20.37 -17.54 8.97
C THR A 152 19.56 -16.36 8.41
N GLU A 153 19.95 -15.86 7.25
CA GLU A 153 19.16 -14.89 6.47
C GLU A 153 18.39 -15.61 5.37
N GLN A 154 17.15 -15.19 5.13
CA GLN A 154 16.27 -15.76 4.13
C GLN A 154 15.63 -14.65 3.29
N GLN A 155 15.55 -14.86 1.98
CA GLN A 155 14.87 -13.98 1.06
C GLN A 155 14.06 -14.77 0.04
N THR A 156 12.96 -14.17 -0.42
CA THR A 156 12.19 -14.65 -1.57
C THR A 156 12.49 -13.74 -2.75
N VAL A 157 12.80 -14.35 -3.89
CA VAL A 157 13.05 -13.66 -5.16
C VAL A 157 11.97 -14.08 -6.13
N ILE A 158 11.27 -13.12 -6.72
CA ILE A 158 10.34 -13.40 -7.81
C ILE A 158 10.85 -12.71 -9.06
N ARG A 159 10.97 -13.48 -10.12
CA ARG A 159 11.26 -13.00 -11.45
C ARG A 159 10.02 -13.16 -12.31
N ASP A 160 9.53 -12.06 -12.83
CA ASP A 160 8.62 -12.06 -13.96
C ASP A 160 9.43 -12.48 -15.20
N LEU A 161 9.06 -13.59 -15.84
CA LEU A 161 9.82 -14.16 -16.96
C LEU A 161 9.57 -13.40 -18.27
N GLU A 162 8.50 -12.61 -18.36
CA GLU A 162 8.15 -11.86 -19.55
C GLU A 162 8.80 -10.49 -19.54
N THR A 163 8.68 -9.78 -18.41
CA THR A 163 9.27 -8.43 -18.26
C THR A 163 10.70 -8.46 -17.72
N ASN A 164 11.17 -9.63 -17.26
CA ASN A 164 12.45 -9.82 -16.58
C ASN A 164 12.63 -8.96 -15.31
N VAL A 165 11.54 -8.42 -14.77
CA VAL A 165 11.54 -7.67 -13.52
C VAL A 165 11.77 -8.63 -12.36
N VAL A 166 12.73 -8.28 -11.50
CA VAL A 166 13.07 -9.06 -10.32
C VAL A 166 12.70 -8.29 -9.07
N LYS A 167 11.97 -8.93 -8.16
CA LYS A 167 11.59 -8.38 -6.87
C LYS A 167 12.11 -9.26 -5.74
N TYR A 168 12.62 -8.61 -4.70
CA TYR A 168 13.21 -9.23 -3.52
C TYR A 168 12.38 -8.90 -2.29
N TRP A 169 12.15 -9.89 -1.45
CA TRP A 169 11.53 -9.74 -0.13
C TRP A 169 12.40 -10.37 0.93
N GLN A 170 12.61 -9.64 2.02
CA GLN A 170 13.31 -10.14 3.19
C GLN A 170 12.33 -10.91 4.08
N GLN A 171 12.77 -12.02 4.69
CA GLN A 171 12.05 -12.71 5.78
C GLN A 171 10.60 -13.18 5.46
N PHE A 172 10.40 -13.90 4.35
CA PHE A 172 9.12 -14.54 4.00
C PHE A 172 7.90 -13.60 4.08
N GLU A 173 7.98 -12.43 3.45
CA GLU A 173 6.79 -11.62 3.15
C GLU A 173 5.94 -12.26 2.02
N THR A 174 5.70 -13.57 2.11
CA THR A 174 5.01 -14.37 1.09
C THR A 174 3.57 -13.95 0.89
N GLN A 175 2.99 -13.20 1.82
CA GLN A 175 1.62 -12.67 1.72
C GLN A 175 1.49 -11.51 0.75
N LEU A 176 2.60 -10.86 0.38
CA LEU A 176 2.61 -9.78 -0.62
C LEU A 176 2.81 -10.31 -2.05
N ILE A 177 3.24 -11.58 -2.17
CA ILE A 177 3.50 -12.22 -3.47
C ILE A 177 2.23 -12.29 -4.33
N PRO A 178 1.06 -12.75 -3.83
CA PRO A 178 -0.15 -12.80 -4.65
C PRO A 178 -0.54 -11.41 -5.17
N GLN A 179 -0.51 -10.39 -4.31
CA GLN A 179 -0.83 -9.03 -4.73
C GLN A 179 0.14 -8.52 -5.79
N TRP A 180 1.45 -8.71 -5.59
CA TRP A 180 2.45 -8.27 -6.57
C TRP A 180 2.33 -8.98 -7.92
N ILE A 181 2.01 -10.29 -7.91
CA ILE A 181 1.75 -11.05 -9.14
C ILE A 181 0.49 -10.51 -9.83
N LEU A 182 -0.57 -10.23 -9.06
CA LEU A 182 -1.82 -9.67 -9.59
C LEU A 182 -1.62 -8.25 -10.15
N ASP A 183 -0.79 -7.42 -9.54
CA ASP A 183 -0.47 -6.07 -10.04
C ASP A 183 0.32 -6.10 -11.37
N ARG A 184 0.95 -7.24 -11.70
CA ARG A 184 1.76 -7.44 -12.93
C ARG A 184 1.00 -8.10 -14.05
N LEU A 185 0.09 -8.98 -13.68
CA LEU A 185 -0.92 -9.47 -14.59
C LEU A 185 -1.78 -8.26 -14.95
N ASP A 186 -1.63 -7.72 -16.16
CA ASP A 186 -2.53 -6.70 -16.76
C ASP A 186 -3.93 -7.29 -17.05
N ILE A 187 -4.33 -8.27 -16.24
CA ILE A 187 -5.69 -8.52 -15.84
C ILE A 187 -6.10 -7.22 -15.17
N ALA A 188 -6.53 -6.26 -15.99
CA ALA A 188 -7.58 -5.34 -15.59
C ALA A 188 -8.53 -6.23 -14.79
N PRO A 189 -8.72 -5.97 -13.48
CA PRO A 189 -9.68 -6.76 -12.74
C PRO A 189 -10.91 -6.76 -13.62
N LEU A 190 -11.58 -7.91 -13.77
CA LEU A 190 -12.97 -7.87 -14.21
C LEU A 190 -13.70 -7.08 -13.13
N VAL A 191 -13.52 -5.76 -13.18
CA VAL A 191 -14.28 -4.75 -12.50
C VAL A 191 -15.57 -4.84 -13.27
N ALA A 192 -16.40 -5.81 -12.85
CA ALA A 192 -17.78 -5.44 -12.63
C ALA A 192 -17.68 -4.06 -11.96
N GLU A 193 -18.17 -3.02 -12.63
CA GLU A 193 -18.20 -1.67 -12.07
C GLU A 193 -18.51 -1.79 -10.58
N PRO A 194 -17.81 -1.09 -9.68
CA PRO A 194 -17.99 -1.23 -8.25
C PRO A 194 -19.41 -0.75 -7.91
N ASP A 195 -20.37 -1.63 -8.16
CA ASP A 195 -21.75 -1.56 -7.77
C ASP A 195 -21.72 -1.84 -6.29
N ALA A 196 -21.36 -0.78 -5.55
CA ALA A 196 -21.25 -0.66 -4.11
C ALA A 196 -21.00 -2.00 -3.40
N ALA A 197 -19.91 -2.70 -3.78
CA ALA A 197 -19.65 -4.04 -3.29
C ALA A 197 -19.65 -4.00 -1.75
N MET A 198 -20.50 -4.83 -1.16
CA MET A 198 -20.71 -4.88 0.27
C MET A 198 -19.37 -5.17 0.96
N MET A 199 -18.83 -4.18 1.68
CA MET A 199 -17.51 -4.29 2.28
C MET A 199 -17.66 -4.55 3.77
N PRO A 200 -17.17 -5.70 4.29
CA PRO A 200 -17.13 -5.93 5.72
C PRO A 200 -16.09 -5.04 6.37
N GLU A 201 -16.49 -4.35 7.43
CA GLU A 201 -15.64 -3.54 8.29
C GLU A 201 -15.65 -4.12 9.70
N LEU A 202 -14.46 -4.34 10.26
CA LEU A 202 -14.33 -4.78 11.65
C LEU A 202 -14.38 -3.56 12.59
N VAL A 203 -15.45 -3.46 13.36
CA VAL A 203 -15.68 -2.33 14.26
C VAL A 203 -15.04 -2.56 15.62
N GLN A 204 -15.21 -3.75 16.17
CA GLN A 204 -14.79 -4.06 17.54
C GLN A 204 -14.34 -5.50 17.67
N ILE A 205 -13.39 -5.71 18.56
CA ILE A 205 -12.85 -7.00 18.94
C ILE A 205 -12.94 -7.12 20.45
N ARG A 206 -13.47 -8.23 20.94
CA ARG A 206 -13.59 -8.51 22.36
C ARG A 206 -12.95 -9.85 22.66
N LEU A 207 -12.08 -9.88 23.66
CA LEU A 207 -11.40 -11.08 24.12
C LEU A 207 -11.87 -11.40 25.53
N MET A 208 -12.27 -12.64 25.77
CA MET A 208 -12.79 -13.12 27.05
C MET A 208 -12.05 -14.38 27.47
N GLN A 209 -11.32 -14.37 28.59
CA GLN A 209 -10.63 -15.55 29.10
C GLN A 209 -11.47 -16.27 30.17
N SER A 210 -11.64 -17.59 30.03
CA SER A 210 -12.42 -18.39 30.98
C SER A 210 -11.56 -18.69 32.22
N GLY A 211 -11.83 -18.05 33.36
CA GLY A 211 -11.18 -18.36 34.64
C GLY A 211 -10.88 -17.16 35.54
N GLU A 212 -10.73 -15.96 34.97
CA GLU A 212 -10.54 -14.71 35.71
C GLU A 212 -11.82 -13.88 35.67
N ASP A 213 -12.67 -13.94 36.70
CA ASP A 213 -13.78 -13.02 37.03
C ASP A 213 -14.68 -12.51 35.87
N GLY A 214 -14.72 -13.18 34.72
CA GLY A 214 -15.36 -12.67 33.52
C GLY A 214 -14.72 -11.39 32.96
N ARG A 215 -13.41 -11.17 33.17
CA ARG A 215 -12.71 -10.03 32.57
C ARG A 215 -12.75 -10.12 31.05
N SER A 216 -13.53 -9.22 30.47
CA SER A 216 -13.64 -9.02 29.04
C SER A 216 -12.74 -7.85 28.66
N MET A 217 -11.72 -8.10 27.85
CA MET A 217 -10.97 -7.04 27.21
C MET A 217 -11.66 -6.63 25.92
N VAL A 218 -11.76 -5.33 25.69
CA VAL A 218 -12.32 -4.77 24.47
C VAL A 218 -11.24 -3.93 23.81
N ALA A 219 -11.08 -4.14 22.50
CA ALA A 219 -10.23 -3.34 21.64
C ALA A 219 -10.94 -3.07 20.31
N THR A 220 -10.53 -2.02 19.63
CA THR A 220 -10.99 -1.66 18.29
C THR A 220 -9.94 -2.03 17.25
N ALA A 221 -10.30 -2.01 15.97
CA ALA A 221 -9.34 -2.21 14.89
C ALA A 221 -8.23 -1.13 14.85
N THR A 222 -8.43 0.02 15.52
CA THR A 222 -7.46 1.10 15.61
C THR A 222 -6.44 0.94 16.74
N ASP A 223 -6.75 0.09 17.72
CA ASP A 223 -5.87 -0.13 18.87
C ASP A 223 -4.64 -0.95 18.48
N ARG A 224 -3.48 -0.57 19.04
CA ARG A 224 -2.22 -1.29 18.76
C ARG A 224 -2.04 -2.52 19.63
N LEU A 225 -2.58 -2.51 20.84
CA LEU A 225 -2.37 -3.49 21.90
C LEU A 225 -3.68 -3.71 22.67
N PHE A 226 -3.92 -4.93 23.12
CA PHE A 226 -4.94 -5.19 24.14
C PHE A 226 -4.52 -4.58 25.49
N PRO A 227 -5.48 -4.15 26.33
CA PRO A 227 -5.19 -3.45 27.58
C PRO A 227 -4.52 -4.35 28.63
N ASP A 228 -4.81 -5.65 28.63
CA ASP A 228 -4.26 -6.62 29.58
C ASP A 228 -3.65 -7.83 28.84
N ALA A 229 -2.93 -8.65 29.61
CA ALA A 229 -2.39 -9.93 29.15
C ALA A 229 -3.40 -11.07 29.40
N ILE A 230 -3.25 -12.16 28.65
CA ILE A 230 -3.94 -13.43 28.93
C ILE A 230 -2.96 -14.51 29.35
N HIS A 231 -3.45 -15.53 30.04
CA HIS A 231 -2.64 -16.68 30.43
C HIS A 231 -2.44 -17.67 29.27
N ALA A 232 -1.22 -18.17 29.11
CA ALA A 232 -0.90 -19.25 28.19
C ALA A 232 -1.69 -20.53 28.54
N ASP A 233 -2.08 -21.28 27.51
CA ASP A 233 -2.84 -22.54 27.59
C ASP A 233 -4.21 -22.47 28.33
N VAL A 234 -4.66 -21.28 28.71
CA VAL A 234 -6.00 -21.07 29.27
C VAL A 234 -6.96 -20.69 28.13
N PRO A 235 -8.09 -21.41 27.97
CA PRO A 235 -9.07 -21.11 26.93
C PRO A 235 -9.58 -19.68 26.97
N PHE A 236 -9.66 -19.05 25.81
CA PHE A 236 -10.31 -17.76 25.63
C PHE A 236 -11.27 -17.80 24.45
N ALA A 237 -12.18 -16.83 24.43
CA ALA A 237 -13.07 -16.57 23.30
C ALA A 237 -12.69 -15.24 22.66
N LEU A 238 -12.74 -15.20 21.33
CA LEU A 238 -12.57 -14.01 20.52
C LEU A 238 -13.90 -13.70 19.84
N GLU A 239 -14.42 -12.51 20.13
CA GLU A 239 -15.66 -11.99 19.58
C GLU A 239 -15.32 -10.83 18.64
N LEU A 240 -15.87 -10.88 17.43
CA LEU A 240 -15.62 -9.93 16.35
C LEU A 240 -16.95 -9.29 15.97
N SER A 241 -17.01 -7.98 16.08
CA SER A 241 -18.15 -7.16 15.68
C SER A 241 -17.87 -6.57 14.29
N ILE A 242 -18.70 -6.97 13.34
CA ILE A 242 -18.53 -6.69 11.92
C ILE A 242 -19.73 -5.85 11.47
N GLN A 243 -19.44 -4.76 10.78
CA GLN A 243 -20.43 -3.93 10.11
C GLN A 243 -20.25 -4.11 8.60
N PHE A 244 -21.34 -4.21 7.86
CA PHE A 244 -21.27 -4.26 6.40
C PHE A 244 -21.63 -2.88 5.86
N ALA A 245 -20.68 -2.24 5.17
CA ALA A 245 -20.93 -0.97 4.49
C ALA A 245 -21.73 -1.20 3.20
N ASN A 246 -22.40 -0.14 2.73
CA ASN A 246 -23.14 -0.13 1.46
C ASN A 246 -24.34 -1.10 1.38
N LEU A 247 -24.99 -1.37 2.51
CA LEU A 247 -26.26 -2.11 2.50
C LEU A 247 -27.34 -1.25 1.85
N THR A 248 -27.77 -1.61 0.64
CA THR A 248 -28.97 -1.02 0.03
C THR A 248 -30.20 -1.51 0.80
N ALA A 249 -30.97 -0.57 1.35
CA ALA A 249 -32.03 -0.76 2.35
C ALA A 249 -33.26 -1.60 1.92
N HIS A 250 -33.16 -2.36 0.83
CA HIS A 250 -34.32 -2.93 0.13
C HIS A 250 -34.28 -4.43 -0.09
N SER A 251 -33.37 -5.16 0.56
CA SER A 251 -33.39 -6.61 0.45
C SER A 251 -33.17 -7.28 1.81
N SER A 252 -34.17 -8.04 2.27
CA SER A 252 -34.06 -8.95 3.42
C SER A 252 -33.21 -10.17 3.06
N GLN A 253 -32.02 -9.94 2.51
CA GLN A 253 -31.11 -10.99 2.08
C GLN A 253 -30.36 -11.54 3.29
N SER A 254 -30.28 -12.86 3.36
CA SER A 254 -29.35 -13.53 4.25
C SER A 254 -27.95 -13.51 3.62
N LEU A 255 -26.98 -12.99 4.36
CA LEU A 255 -25.57 -12.98 3.96
C LEU A 255 -24.82 -14.06 4.74
N THR A 256 -24.12 -14.95 4.02
CA THR A 256 -23.19 -15.89 4.63
C THR A 256 -21.77 -15.38 4.48
N TYR A 257 -21.05 -15.29 5.60
CA TYR A 257 -19.65 -14.90 5.63
C TYR A 257 -18.83 -15.89 6.45
N LYS A 258 -17.57 -16.07 6.05
CA LYS A 258 -16.56 -16.86 6.72
C LYS A 258 -15.59 -15.92 7.42
N VAL A 259 -15.21 -16.22 8.65
CA VAL A 259 -14.17 -15.51 9.38
C VAL A 259 -13.07 -16.49 9.75
N GLU A 260 -11.84 -16.13 9.46
CA GLU A 260 -10.64 -16.90 9.78
C GLU A 260 -9.74 -16.03 10.66
N CYS A 261 -9.17 -16.62 11.72
CA CYS A 261 -8.32 -15.93 12.68
C CYS A 261 -7.00 -16.66 12.84
N LEU A 262 -5.90 -15.92 12.78
CA LEU A 262 -4.54 -16.43 12.95
C LEU A 262 -3.82 -15.66 14.05
N ALA A 263 -2.96 -16.33 14.81
CA ALA A 263 -2.06 -15.72 15.78
C ALA A 263 -0.61 -15.93 15.34
N ARG A 264 0.13 -14.84 15.12
CA ARG A 264 1.56 -14.91 14.82
C ARG A 264 2.38 -14.59 16.07
N GLU A 265 3.19 -15.54 16.53
CA GLU A 265 4.17 -15.33 17.59
C GLU A 265 5.31 -14.45 17.05
N LEU A 266 5.55 -13.29 17.66
CA LEU A 266 6.54 -12.34 17.14
C LEU A 266 7.99 -12.76 17.39
N SER A 267 8.25 -13.51 18.46
CA SER A 267 9.58 -14.04 18.80
C SER A 267 10.03 -15.17 17.90
N ALA A 268 9.16 -16.15 17.66
CA ALA A 268 9.49 -17.36 16.88
C ALA A 268 9.10 -17.24 15.40
N ALA A 269 8.43 -16.16 15.00
CA ALA A 269 7.79 -15.99 13.69
C ALA A 269 6.82 -17.13 13.31
N SER A 270 6.38 -17.95 14.27
CA SER A 270 5.43 -19.03 14.08
C SER A 270 4.02 -18.46 13.90
N THR A 271 3.19 -19.11 13.08
CA THR A 271 1.77 -18.75 12.92
C THR A 271 0.91 -19.93 13.36
N LEU A 272 -0.04 -19.66 14.24
CA LEU A 272 -1.02 -20.60 14.75
C LEU A 272 -2.39 -20.25 14.18
N ASP A 273 -3.08 -21.24 13.64
CA ASP A 273 -4.49 -21.10 13.25
C ASP A 273 -5.36 -21.12 14.51
N LEU A 274 -6.09 -20.03 14.74
CA LEU A 274 -7.06 -19.94 15.84
C LEU A 274 -8.42 -20.50 15.42
N GLY A 275 -8.63 -20.72 14.13
CA GLY A 275 -9.82 -21.38 13.61
C GLY A 275 -10.62 -20.50 12.66
N THR A 276 -11.68 -21.13 12.17
CA THR A 276 -12.58 -20.59 11.16
C THR A 276 -14.01 -20.73 11.65
N ILE A 277 -14.83 -19.71 11.44
CA ILE A 277 -16.27 -19.75 11.68
C ILE A 277 -17.04 -19.25 10.45
N THR A 278 -18.13 -19.93 10.11
CA THR A 278 -19.06 -19.47 9.09
C THR A 278 -20.34 -19.03 9.79
N ALA A 279 -20.79 -17.82 9.49
CA ALA A 279 -22.01 -17.25 10.05
C ALA A 279 -22.95 -16.81 8.92
N THR A 280 -24.24 -17.01 9.14
CA THR A 280 -25.29 -16.48 8.27
C THR A 280 -26.07 -15.44 9.05
N VAL A 281 -26.17 -14.24 8.50
CA VAL A 281 -26.88 -13.12 9.12
C VAL A 281 -27.97 -12.62 8.19
N THR A 282 -29.13 -12.30 8.75
CA THR A 282 -30.16 -11.58 8.00
C THR A 282 -29.83 -10.10 8.05
N LEU A 283 -29.60 -9.50 6.89
CA LEU A 283 -29.22 -8.09 6.82
C LEU A 283 -30.41 -7.23 7.26
N ALA A 284 -30.28 -6.60 8.42
CA ALA A 284 -31.14 -5.51 8.88
C ALA A 284 -30.42 -4.17 8.65
N ASP A 285 -31.18 -3.10 8.48
CA ASP A 285 -30.64 -1.77 8.25
C ASP A 285 -29.67 -1.37 9.38
N GLN A 286 -28.41 -1.12 9.04
CA GLN A 286 -27.31 -0.70 9.91
C GLN A 286 -26.92 -1.63 11.09
N GLY A 287 -27.14 -2.93 10.97
CA GLY A 287 -26.75 -3.89 12.00
C GLY A 287 -25.23 -4.04 12.19
N VAL A 288 -24.77 -4.08 13.44
CA VAL A 288 -23.47 -4.66 13.83
C VAL A 288 -23.70 -6.13 14.12
N TYR A 289 -22.96 -6.99 13.43
CA TYR A 289 -23.08 -8.45 13.53
C TYR A 289 -21.91 -8.99 14.32
N THR A 290 -22.21 -9.84 15.30
CA THR A 290 -21.20 -10.41 16.18
C THR A 290 -20.98 -11.88 15.84
N THR A 291 -19.73 -12.26 15.61
CA THR A 291 -19.31 -13.66 15.52
C THR A 291 -18.33 -13.99 16.64
N ARG A 292 -18.37 -15.22 17.15
CA ARG A 292 -17.58 -15.65 18.30
C ARG A 292 -16.84 -16.94 18.00
N LEU A 293 -15.52 -16.89 18.09
CA LEU A 293 -14.65 -18.06 18.17
C LEU A 293 -14.43 -18.40 19.65
N SER A 294 -14.68 -19.64 20.04
CA SER A 294 -14.59 -20.09 21.44
C SER A 294 -13.49 -21.14 21.60
N ASP A 295 -13.07 -21.37 22.84
CA ASP A 295 -12.09 -22.39 23.22
C ASP A 295 -10.72 -22.27 22.53
N LEU A 296 -10.34 -21.03 22.21
CA LEU A 296 -9.04 -20.69 21.62
C LEU A 296 -7.92 -20.84 22.65
N ARG A 297 -6.75 -21.29 22.21
CA ARG A 297 -5.58 -21.47 23.08
C ARG A 297 -4.31 -20.94 22.43
N LEU A 298 -3.50 -20.25 23.22
CA LEU A 298 -2.13 -19.88 22.85
C LEU A 298 -1.18 -20.68 23.74
N PRO A 299 -0.39 -21.63 23.18
CA PRO A 299 0.32 -22.63 23.98
C PRO A 299 1.56 -22.11 24.69
N LYS A 300 2.06 -20.92 24.33
CA LYS A 300 3.31 -20.37 24.87
C LYS A 300 3.10 -18.93 25.34
N PRO A 301 3.80 -18.50 26.39
CA PRO A 301 3.89 -17.10 26.74
C PRO A 301 4.66 -16.34 25.66
N GLY A 302 4.30 -15.09 25.41
CA GLY A 302 4.92 -14.26 24.38
C GLY A 302 4.03 -13.13 23.90
N ILE A 303 4.48 -12.43 22.85
CA ILE A 303 3.70 -11.39 22.20
C ILE A 303 3.20 -11.93 20.86
N TYR A 304 1.88 -11.93 20.71
CA TYR A 304 1.21 -12.41 19.52
C TYR A 304 0.60 -11.25 18.74
N ARG A 305 0.76 -11.29 17.42
CA ARG A 305 0.00 -10.44 16.51
C ARG A 305 -1.17 -11.25 15.96
N LEU A 306 -2.37 -10.85 16.33
CA LEU A 306 -3.58 -11.43 15.78
C LEU A 306 -3.82 -10.90 14.36
N LYS A 307 -4.36 -11.74 13.50
CA LYS A 307 -4.84 -11.40 12.15
C LYS A 307 -6.20 -12.04 11.98
N GLY A 308 -7.11 -11.34 11.32
CA GLY A 308 -8.33 -11.97 10.84
C GLY A 308 -8.64 -11.59 9.40
N SER A 309 -9.39 -12.44 8.74
CA SER A 309 -9.96 -12.19 7.41
C SER A 309 -11.45 -12.51 7.45
N ILE A 310 -12.22 -11.75 6.67
CA ILE A 310 -13.63 -12.04 6.41
C ILE A 310 -13.71 -12.44 4.92
N ALA A 311 -14.56 -13.38 4.58
CA ALA A 311 -14.83 -13.72 3.19
C ALA A 311 -16.33 -13.87 3.03
N LEU A 312 -16.93 -13.06 2.16
CA LEU A 312 -18.33 -13.23 1.78
C LEU A 312 -18.41 -14.42 0.83
N GLN A 313 -19.41 -15.30 1.00
CA GLN A 313 -19.55 -16.49 0.16
C GLN A 313 -19.74 -16.14 -1.33
N THR A 314 -20.25 -14.95 -1.63
CA THR A 314 -20.58 -14.48 -2.97
C THR A 314 -19.59 -13.47 -3.54
N ALA A 315 -18.58 -13.05 -2.77
CA ALA A 315 -17.63 -12.03 -3.19
C ALA A 315 -16.19 -12.55 -3.19
N LEU A 316 -15.30 -11.79 -3.85
CA LEU A 316 -13.86 -11.99 -3.75
C LEU A 316 -13.41 -11.97 -2.28
N PRO A 317 -12.35 -12.71 -1.91
CA PRO A 317 -11.86 -12.77 -0.53
C PRO A 317 -11.58 -11.36 -0.02
N SER A 318 -12.12 -11.01 1.15
CA SER A 318 -11.94 -9.65 1.67
C SER A 318 -10.51 -9.46 2.16
N GLN A 319 -10.07 -8.22 2.15
CA GLN A 319 -8.79 -7.81 2.70
C GLN A 319 -8.71 -8.21 4.19
N GLY A 320 -7.60 -8.83 4.59
CA GLY A 320 -7.36 -9.16 5.99
C GLY A 320 -7.20 -7.89 6.83
N PHE A 321 -7.73 -7.91 8.05
CA PHE A 321 -7.61 -6.83 9.01
C PHE A 321 -6.51 -7.12 10.03
N LYS A 322 -5.78 -6.06 10.40
CA LYS A 322 -4.77 -6.11 11.46
C LYS A 322 -5.50 -5.96 12.78
N LEU A 323 -5.29 -6.91 13.67
CA LEU A 323 -5.83 -6.88 15.03
C LEU A 323 -4.76 -6.34 16.00
N PRO A 324 -5.17 -5.81 17.17
CA PRO A 324 -4.26 -5.40 18.23
C PRO A 324 -3.34 -6.56 18.66
N MET A 325 -2.15 -6.21 19.10
CA MET A 325 -1.20 -7.18 19.64
C MET A 325 -1.66 -7.65 21.03
N LEU A 326 -1.49 -8.94 21.28
CA LEU A 326 -1.90 -9.61 22.51
C LEU A 326 -0.67 -10.11 23.27
N GLN A 327 -0.57 -9.72 24.54
CA GLN A 327 0.43 -10.26 25.44
C GLN A 327 -0.11 -11.54 26.09
N VAL A 328 0.71 -12.59 26.08
CA VAL A 328 0.42 -13.87 26.72
C VAL A 328 1.48 -14.11 27.79
N ILE A 329 1.05 -14.38 29.03
CA ILE A 329 1.91 -14.62 30.20
C ILE A 329 1.80 -16.07 30.70
#